data_AF-A0A8T4UFZ7-F1
#
_entry.id   AF-A0A8T4UFZ7-F1
#
_cell.length_a   1.000
_cell.length_b   1.000
_cell.length_c   1.000
_cell.angle_alpha   90.00
_cell.angle_beta   90.00
_cell.angle_gamma   90.00
#
_symmetry.space_group_name_H-M   'P 1'
#
loop_
_entity.id
_entity.type
_entity.pdbx_description
1 polymer ?
#
loop_
_entity_poly.entity_id
_entity_poly.type
_entity_poly.pdbx_seq_one_letter_code
_entity_poly.pdbx_strand_id
1 'polypeptide(L)'
;MRARRSLALIGLVLLLGLLAALAQPTPPTDVSVVTSSRRAEASSATVPAYAGNVTELRINVSMVTQGWQAFYGTVSGTIVLDDAFNNSVYTWDLTSPEGEIYATRNNTPLNWTAGNIVCANLTNVETEESALNFNLGGGQDADGINETFTNISHPSFSVGLQSFAADQCNFTVSTYVNDSTPGGSVPRSFNETLLYSASERAVVYTALVTDDNYGFNGSRWDFQMLVGEDGHSGDTASTPYYFYVELS
;
A
#
# COMPACT_ATOMS: atom_id res chain seq x y z
N MET A 1 -54.86 -24.43 27.79
CA MET A 1 -53.83 -24.58 26.72
C MET A 1 -53.83 -23.34 25.84
N ARG A 2 -53.07 -22.27 26.16
CA ARG A 2 -52.97 -21.08 25.29
C ARG A 2 -51.79 -20.17 25.71
N ALA A 3 -50.57 -20.71 25.75
CA ALA A 3 -49.37 -19.93 26.09
C ALA A 3 -48.09 -20.37 25.36
N ARG A 4 -48.17 -21.26 24.37
CA ARG A 4 -46.97 -21.85 23.72
C ARG A 4 -46.68 -21.33 22.30
N ARG A 5 -47.47 -20.38 21.77
CA ARG A 5 -47.29 -19.88 20.39
C ARG A 5 -46.55 -18.54 20.29
N SER A 6 -46.33 -17.82 21.41
CA SER A 6 -45.73 -16.48 21.39
C SER A 6 -44.21 -16.46 21.62
N LEU A 7 -43.61 -17.52 22.19
CA LEU A 7 -42.15 -17.56 22.40
C LEU A 7 -41.36 -17.85 21.11
N ALA A 8 -41.94 -18.58 20.15
CA ALA A 8 -41.26 -18.90 18.89
C ALA A 8 -41.10 -17.68 17.97
N LEU A 9 -42.02 -16.71 18.04
CA LEU A 9 -41.95 -15.48 17.25
C LEU A 9 -40.93 -14.48 17.82
N ILE A 10 -40.76 -14.44 19.14
CA ILE A 10 -39.79 -13.55 19.81
C ILE A 10 -38.36 -14.08 19.60
N GLY A 11 -38.16 -15.40 19.55
CA GLY A 11 -36.85 -16.01 19.24
C GLY A 11 -36.41 -15.84 17.78
N LEU A 12 -37.34 -15.82 16.82
CA LEU A 12 -37.02 -15.64 15.39
C LEU A 12 -36.71 -14.17 15.03
N VAL A 13 -37.31 -13.21 15.73
CA VAL A 13 -37.03 -11.77 15.54
C VAL A 13 -35.70 -11.36 16.17
N LEU A 14 -35.24 -12.02 17.25
CA LEU A 14 -33.91 -11.79 17.83
C LEU A 14 -32.76 -12.41 17.03
N LEU A 15 -33.02 -13.40 16.18
CA LEU A 15 -32.00 -14.02 15.32
C LEU A 15 -31.78 -13.25 14.00
N LEU A 16 -32.66 -12.29 13.67
CA LEU A 16 -32.62 -11.51 12.43
C LEU A 16 -31.85 -10.18 12.54
N GLY A 17 -31.28 -9.87 13.71
CA GLY A 17 -30.84 -8.51 14.06
C GLY A 17 -29.36 -8.35 14.40
N LEU A 18 -28.46 -9.18 13.86
CA LEU A 18 -27.01 -8.94 13.97
C LEU A 18 -26.35 -8.96 12.58
N LEU A 19 -26.87 -8.14 11.66
CA LEU A 19 -26.05 -7.64 10.57
C LEU A 19 -25.11 -6.62 11.20
N ALA A 20 -23.91 -7.06 11.60
CA ALA A 20 -22.84 -6.11 11.86
C ALA A 20 -22.67 -5.28 10.57
N ALA A 21 -22.75 -3.96 10.69
CA ALA A 21 -22.27 -3.09 9.63
C ALA A 21 -20.75 -3.28 9.61
N LEU A 22 -20.25 -3.99 8.60
CA LEU A 22 -18.85 -4.34 8.47
C LEU A 22 -18.23 -3.31 7.54
N ALA A 23 -17.18 -2.65 8.01
CA ALA A 23 -16.40 -1.77 7.16
C ALA A 23 -15.72 -2.62 6.06
N GLN A 24 -15.81 -2.18 4.82
CA GLN A 24 -14.98 -2.66 3.72
C GLN A 24 -14.12 -1.47 3.27
N PRO A 25 -12.95 -1.72 2.65
CA PRO A 25 -12.17 -0.64 2.05
C PRO A 25 -13.05 0.23 1.14
N THR A 26 -13.06 1.52 1.41
CA THR A 26 -13.84 2.51 0.66
C THR A 26 -12.89 3.49 -0.03
N PRO A 27 -13.24 4.03 -1.20
CA PRO A 27 -12.53 5.19 -1.72
C PRO A 27 -12.53 6.32 -0.68
N PRO A 28 -11.40 7.04 -0.50
CA PRO A 28 -11.34 8.21 0.36
C PRO A 28 -12.23 9.34 -0.18
N THR A 29 -12.80 10.15 0.71
CA THR A 29 -13.67 11.28 0.34
C THR A 29 -12.93 12.40 -0.39
N ASP A 30 -11.65 12.63 -0.05
CA ASP A 30 -10.75 13.57 -0.72
C ASP A 30 -9.30 13.07 -0.63
N VAL A 31 -8.48 13.37 -1.65
CA VAL A 31 -7.04 13.12 -1.67
C VAL A 31 -6.36 14.35 -2.27
N SER A 32 -5.51 15.00 -1.49
CA SER A 32 -4.78 16.20 -1.93
C SER A 32 -3.26 16.02 -1.79
N VAL A 33 -2.53 16.48 -2.81
CA VAL A 33 -1.06 16.46 -2.79
C VAL A 33 -0.57 17.75 -2.13
N VAL A 34 0.02 17.61 -0.93
CA VAL A 34 0.57 18.76 -0.19
C VAL A 34 1.94 19.16 -0.75
N THR A 35 2.83 18.19 -0.95
CA THR A 35 4.16 18.39 -1.52
C THR A 35 4.55 17.20 -2.40
N SER A 36 5.27 17.46 -3.49
CA SER A 36 5.92 16.44 -4.31
C SER A 36 7.33 16.88 -4.68
N SER A 37 8.30 15.99 -4.57
CA SER A 37 9.70 16.27 -4.86
C SER A 37 10.46 14.99 -5.21
N ARG A 38 11.63 15.14 -5.84
CA ARG A 38 12.58 14.06 -6.10
C ARG A 38 14.01 14.55 -5.85
N ARG A 39 14.97 13.64 -5.80
CA ARG A 39 16.40 13.99 -5.64
C ARG A 39 16.85 14.89 -6.79
N ALA A 40 17.65 15.91 -6.47
CA ALA A 40 18.30 16.75 -7.48
C ALA A 40 19.39 15.98 -8.24
N GLU A 41 19.52 16.25 -9.54
CA GLU A 41 20.56 15.66 -10.38
C GLU A 41 21.97 16.02 -9.85
N ALA A 42 22.84 15.02 -9.76
CA ALA A 42 24.23 15.25 -9.35
C ALA A 42 25.02 15.92 -10.48
N SER A 43 25.89 16.89 -10.14
CA SER A 43 26.82 17.48 -11.10
C SER A 43 27.88 16.47 -11.56
N SER A 44 28.35 16.59 -12.79
CA SER A 44 29.41 15.71 -13.31
C SER A 44 30.71 15.85 -12.51
N ALA A 45 31.35 14.71 -12.24
CA ALA A 45 32.71 14.66 -11.69
C ALA A 45 33.71 14.51 -12.84
N THR A 46 34.84 15.23 -12.77
CA THR A 46 35.90 15.13 -13.78
C THR A 46 37.15 14.52 -13.14
N VAL A 47 37.78 13.59 -13.85
CA VAL A 47 39.11 13.07 -13.52
C VAL A 47 39.99 13.24 -14.76
N PRO A 48 41.09 14.02 -14.69
CA PRO A 48 41.99 14.19 -15.82
C PRO A 48 42.72 12.88 -16.14
N ALA A 49 42.83 12.56 -17.42
CA ALA A 49 43.61 11.42 -17.90
C ALA A 49 45.02 11.86 -18.29
N TYR A 50 46.04 11.06 -17.91
CA TYR A 50 47.44 11.32 -18.24
C TYR A 50 48.01 10.20 -19.11
N ALA A 51 48.74 10.56 -20.16
CA ALA A 51 49.34 9.59 -21.08
C ALA A 51 50.33 8.67 -20.36
N GLY A 52 50.20 7.36 -20.58
CA GLY A 52 51.08 6.34 -19.99
C GLY A 52 50.75 5.94 -18.55
N ASN A 53 49.65 6.41 -17.99
CA ASN A 53 49.26 6.12 -16.60
C ASN A 53 48.04 5.17 -16.52
N VAL A 54 47.97 4.37 -15.46
CA VAL A 54 46.77 3.59 -15.09
C VAL A 54 46.19 4.20 -13.83
N THR A 55 44.93 4.60 -13.87
CA THR A 55 44.22 5.18 -12.72
C THR A 55 43.09 4.24 -12.32
N GLU A 56 43.13 3.74 -11.09
CA GLU A 56 42.00 3.04 -10.48
C GLU A 56 40.99 4.05 -9.98
N LEU A 57 39.73 3.87 -10.37
CA LEU A 57 38.61 4.71 -9.93
C LEU A 57 37.62 3.87 -9.15
N ARG A 58 37.24 4.36 -7.98
CA ARG A 58 36.05 3.89 -7.28
C ARG A 58 34.95 4.92 -7.45
N ILE A 59 33.95 4.59 -8.24
CA ILE A 59 32.79 5.44 -8.48
C ILE A 59 31.62 4.87 -7.67
N ASN A 60 31.06 5.67 -6.77
CA ASN A 60 29.81 5.34 -6.09
C ASN A 60 28.76 6.34 -6.60
N VAL A 61 27.64 5.83 -7.12
CA VAL A 61 26.55 6.65 -7.64
C VAL A 61 25.25 6.25 -6.95
N SER A 62 24.38 7.22 -6.73
CA SER A 62 22.97 7.00 -6.41
C SER A 62 22.16 7.73 -7.47
N MET A 63 21.16 7.06 -8.03
CA MET A 63 20.29 7.59 -9.08
C MET A 63 18.85 7.63 -8.58
N VAL A 64 18.00 8.43 -9.23
CA VAL A 64 16.55 8.36 -9.03
C VAL A 64 16.03 7.17 -9.84
N THR A 65 15.20 6.34 -9.22
CA THR A 65 14.51 5.24 -9.90
C THR A 65 13.57 5.76 -10.99
N GLN A 66 13.44 5.01 -12.07
CA GLN A 66 12.46 5.25 -13.13
C GLN A 66 11.18 4.45 -12.91
N GLY A 67 11.22 3.41 -12.07
CA GLY A 67 10.13 2.47 -11.88
C GLY A 67 9.21 2.75 -10.69
N TRP A 68 9.54 3.71 -9.81
CA TRP A 68 8.78 3.87 -8.56
C TRP A 68 8.36 5.31 -8.26
N GLN A 69 7.17 5.40 -7.68
CA GLN A 69 6.70 6.56 -6.94
C GLN A 69 6.41 6.13 -5.49
N ALA A 70 6.85 6.93 -4.52
CA ALA A 70 6.44 6.76 -3.13
C ALA A 70 5.32 7.74 -2.76
N PHE A 71 4.32 7.26 -2.02
CA PHE A 71 3.33 8.09 -1.33
C PHE A 71 3.56 8.01 0.18
N TYR A 72 3.49 9.14 0.86
CA TYR A 72 3.58 9.22 2.31
C TYR A 72 2.71 10.36 2.79
N GLY A 73 2.21 10.26 4.02
CA GLY A 73 1.38 11.31 4.58
C GLY A 73 0.73 10.96 5.90
N THR A 74 -0.16 11.85 6.32
CA THR A 74 -1.05 11.64 7.46
C THR A 74 -2.41 11.20 6.97
N VAL A 75 -3.07 10.33 7.73
CA VAL A 75 -4.45 9.92 7.49
C VAL A 75 -5.33 10.57 8.54
N SER A 76 -6.51 11.02 8.14
CA SER A 76 -7.53 11.41 9.08
C SER A 76 -8.86 10.91 8.57
N GLY A 77 -9.76 10.58 9.48
CA GLY A 77 -11.06 10.02 9.11
C GLY A 77 -12.05 10.15 10.24
N THR A 78 -13.32 10.05 9.86
CA THR A 78 -14.44 10.00 10.79
C THR A 78 -15.24 8.74 10.51
N ILE A 79 -15.49 7.94 11.53
CA ILE A 79 -16.49 6.87 11.43
C ILE A 79 -17.85 7.52 11.58
N VAL A 80 -18.76 7.29 10.64
CA VAL A 80 -20.09 7.90 10.64
C VAL A 80 -21.18 6.84 10.71
N LEU A 81 -22.21 7.10 11.50
CA LEU A 81 -23.45 6.32 11.50
C LEU A 81 -24.50 7.10 10.71
N ASP A 82 -24.57 6.85 9.40
CA ASP A 82 -25.38 7.61 8.46
C ASP A 82 -26.59 6.81 7.94
N ASP A 83 -27.63 7.52 7.52
CA ASP A 83 -28.67 6.97 6.65
C ASP A 83 -28.26 6.99 5.16
N ALA A 84 -29.12 6.45 4.29
CA ALA A 84 -28.85 6.40 2.84
C ALA A 84 -28.80 7.79 2.14
N PHE A 85 -29.09 8.87 2.87
CA PHE A 85 -29.02 10.25 2.40
C PHE A 85 -27.85 11.03 3.02
N ASN A 86 -26.93 10.35 3.71
CA ASN A 86 -25.78 10.92 4.42
C ASN A 86 -26.17 11.84 5.59
N ASN A 87 -27.31 11.59 6.24
CA ASN A 87 -27.62 12.25 7.51
C ASN A 87 -26.99 11.46 8.66
N SER A 88 -26.02 12.05 9.35
CA SER A 88 -25.33 11.41 10.47
C SER A 88 -26.15 11.44 11.75
N VAL A 89 -26.37 10.25 12.31
CA VAL A 89 -26.88 10.08 13.69
C VAL A 89 -25.77 10.35 14.69
N TYR A 90 -24.54 9.93 14.37
CA TYR A 90 -23.35 10.15 15.20
C TYR A 90 -22.07 10.04 14.38
N THR A 91 -21.02 10.74 14.81
CA THR A 91 -19.69 10.71 14.20
C THR A 91 -18.62 10.48 15.26
N TRP A 92 -17.65 9.62 14.98
CA TRP A 92 -16.45 9.43 15.80
C TRP A 92 -15.24 9.93 15.02
N ASP A 93 -14.55 10.94 15.56
CA ASP A 93 -13.29 11.42 14.99
C ASP A 93 -12.16 10.46 15.37
N LEU A 94 -11.40 9.99 14.38
CA LEU A 94 -10.23 9.15 14.61
C LEU A 94 -9.02 10.06 14.85
N THR A 95 -8.61 10.17 16.12
CA THR A 95 -7.44 10.98 16.52
C THR A 95 -6.12 10.22 16.43
N SER A 96 -6.18 8.90 16.23
CA SER A 96 -5.04 7.98 16.08
C SER A 96 -5.49 6.89 15.11
N PRO A 97 -5.38 7.11 13.78
CA PRO A 97 -5.89 6.17 12.80
C PRO A 97 -5.06 4.88 12.81
N GLU A 98 -5.73 3.74 12.91
CA GLU A 98 -5.18 2.43 12.58
C GLU A 98 -5.90 1.88 11.34
N GLY A 99 -5.29 0.92 10.64
CA GLY A 99 -5.88 0.27 9.47
C GLY A 99 -4.94 0.21 8.28
N GLU A 100 -5.48 0.32 7.07
CA GLU A 100 -4.77 0.06 5.83
C GLU A 100 -5.14 1.05 4.73
N ILE A 101 -4.14 1.41 3.92
CA ILE A 101 -4.31 2.12 2.66
C ILE A 101 -3.98 1.16 1.53
N TYR A 102 -4.84 1.17 0.52
CA TYR A 102 -4.71 0.33 -0.66
C TYR A 102 -4.58 1.21 -1.88
N ALA A 103 -3.71 0.83 -2.82
CA ALA A 103 -3.62 1.46 -4.13
C ALA A 103 -3.59 0.40 -5.23
N THR A 104 -4.27 0.67 -6.34
CA THR A 104 -4.24 -0.19 -7.53
C THR A 104 -4.30 0.63 -8.80
N ARG A 105 -3.77 0.12 -9.91
CA ARG A 105 -3.95 0.73 -11.24
C ARG A 105 -5.31 0.41 -11.87
N ASN A 106 -6.07 -0.49 -11.26
CA ASN A 106 -7.39 -0.86 -11.79
C ASN A 106 -8.39 0.29 -11.64
N ASN A 107 -8.93 0.74 -12.78
CA ASN A 107 -9.82 1.89 -12.84
C ASN A 107 -11.30 1.56 -12.56
N THR A 108 -11.61 0.30 -12.29
CA THR A 108 -12.93 -0.13 -11.84
C THR A 108 -12.91 -0.42 -10.33
N PRO A 109 -14.05 -0.23 -9.63
CA PRO A 109 -14.15 -0.58 -8.22
C PRO A 109 -13.75 -2.03 -7.97
N LEU A 110 -12.84 -2.25 -7.00
CA LEU A 110 -12.44 -3.61 -6.62
C LEU A 110 -13.53 -4.31 -5.80
N ASN A 111 -13.59 -5.63 -5.93
CA ASN A 111 -14.46 -6.47 -5.13
C ASN A 111 -13.75 -6.88 -3.82
N TRP A 112 -14.12 -6.24 -2.71
CA TRP A 112 -13.54 -6.51 -1.37
C TRP A 112 -14.20 -7.68 -0.63
N THR A 113 -14.89 -8.58 -1.32
CA THR A 113 -15.48 -9.77 -0.69
C THR A 113 -14.39 -10.76 -0.25
N ALA A 114 -14.63 -11.42 0.89
CA ALA A 114 -13.72 -12.42 1.42
C ALA A 114 -13.44 -13.53 0.39
N GLY A 115 -12.16 -13.81 0.17
CA GLY A 115 -11.68 -14.79 -0.80
C GLY A 115 -11.38 -14.21 -2.19
N ASN A 116 -11.80 -12.98 -2.50
CA ASN A 116 -11.39 -12.31 -3.75
C ASN A 116 -10.02 -11.64 -3.65
N ILE A 117 -9.75 -11.00 -2.50
CA ILE A 117 -8.43 -10.41 -2.22
C ILE A 117 -7.54 -11.49 -1.62
N VAL A 118 -6.42 -11.78 -2.27
CA VAL A 118 -5.48 -12.84 -1.84
C VAL A 118 -4.06 -12.29 -1.82
N CYS A 119 -3.12 -12.98 -1.17
CA CYS A 119 -1.70 -12.64 -1.30
C CYS A 119 -1.30 -12.72 -2.78
N ALA A 120 -0.57 -11.71 -3.27
CA ALA A 120 -0.01 -11.78 -4.61
C ALA A 120 0.98 -12.95 -4.73
N ASN A 121 1.06 -13.54 -5.92
CA ASN A 121 2.09 -14.51 -6.27
C ASN A 121 3.00 -13.97 -7.38
N LEU A 122 4.08 -14.71 -7.68
CA LEU A 122 5.08 -14.30 -8.66
C LEU A 122 4.47 -13.96 -10.02
N THR A 123 3.53 -14.78 -10.52
CA THR A 123 2.86 -14.52 -11.80
C THR A 123 2.05 -13.22 -11.77
N ASN A 124 1.40 -12.90 -10.65
CA ASN A 124 0.70 -11.62 -10.50
C ASN A 124 1.68 -10.45 -10.56
N VAL A 125 2.81 -10.55 -9.85
CA VAL A 125 3.85 -9.52 -9.80
C VAL A 125 4.49 -9.32 -11.18
N GLU A 126 4.90 -10.39 -11.86
CA GLU A 126 5.50 -10.31 -13.21
C GLU A 126 4.52 -9.75 -14.26
N THR A 127 3.22 -10.01 -14.09
CA THR A 127 2.18 -9.40 -14.94
C THR A 127 2.10 -7.89 -14.71
N GLU A 128 2.17 -7.46 -13.45
CA GLU A 128 2.17 -6.04 -13.09
C GLU A 128 3.42 -5.33 -13.60
N GLU A 129 4.60 -5.93 -13.43
CA GLU A 129 5.87 -5.45 -13.97
C GLU A 129 5.84 -5.28 -15.48
N SER A 130 5.30 -6.28 -16.18
CA SER A 130 5.14 -6.23 -17.64
C SER A 130 4.25 -5.08 -18.07
N ALA A 131 3.20 -4.78 -17.29
CA ALA A 131 2.28 -3.69 -17.56
C ALA A 131 2.78 -2.31 -17.13
N LEU A 132 3.95 -2.25 -16.50
CA LEU A 132 4.69 -1.05 -16.08
C LEU A 132 6.08 -0.96 -16.74
N ASN A 133 6.33 -1.78 -17.76
CA ASN A 133 7.58 -1.83 -18.52
C ASN A 133 8.88 -2.03 -17.70
N PHE A 134 8.80 -2.68 -16.54
CA PHE A 134 10.01 -3.12 -15.81
C PHE A 134 10.83 -4.20 -16.56
N ASN A 135 10.34 -4.70 -17.71
CA ASN A 135 10.93 -5.81 -18.46
C ASN A 135 11.77 -5.39 -19.69
N LEU A 136 12.28 -4.16 -19.73
CA LEU A 136 13.08 -3.67 -20.86
C LEU A 136 14.48 -4.32 -20.92
N GLY A 137 14.60 -5.42 -21.67
CA GLY A 137 15.91 -5.92 -22.12
C GLY A 137 16.23 -7.39 -21.81
N GLY A 138 15.26 -8.19 -21.39
CA GLY A 138 15.46 -9.64 -21.18
C GLY A 138 16.23 -9.99 -19.91
N GLY A 139 16.40 -9.04 -19.00
CA GLY A 139 16.81 -9.21 -17.61
C GLY A 139 15.94 -8.31 -16.74
N GLN A 140 15.58 -8.79 -15.55
CA GLN A 140 14.74 -8.06 -14.59
C GLN A 140 15.37 -6.70 -14.30
N ASP A 141 14.55 -5.66 -14.16
CA ASP A 141 15.06 -4.37 -13.70
C ASP A 141 15.75 -4.55 -12.34
N ALA A 142 16.83 -3.81 -12.09
CA ALA A 142 17.56 -3.94 -10.84
C ALA A 142 16.72 -3.52 -9.62
N ASP A 143 15.67 -2.72 -9.87
CA ASP A 143 14.69 -2.27 -8.90
C ASP A 143 13.27 -2.70 -9.29
N GLY A 144 13.07 -3.86 -9.95
CA GLY A 144 11.73 -4.37 -10.23
C GLY A 144 10.86 -4.62 -8.99
N ILE A 145 9.58 -4.90 -9.21
CA ILE A 145 8.63 -5.19 -8.13
C ILE A 145 9.05 -6.45 -7.39
N ASN A 146 9.46 -7.51 -8.09
CA ASN A 146 9.93 -8.75 -7.47
C ASN A 146 11.35 -8.65 -6.90
N GLU A 147 12.17 -7.66 -7.27
CA GLU A 147 13.43 -7.31 -6.57
C GLU A 147 13.20 -6.44 -5.32
N THR A 148 12.16 -5.62 -5.33
CA THR A 148 11.83 -4.68 -4.24
C THR A 148 11.04 -5.36 -3.13
N PHE A 149 10.00 -6.13 -3.48
CA PHE A 149 9.13 -6.86 -2.55
C PHE A 149 9.63 -8.27 -2.26
N THR A 150 10.85 -8.37 -1.73
CA THR A 150 11.55 -9.66 -1.50
C THR A 150 11.42 -10.20 -0.08
N ASN A 151 10.83 -9.43 0.84
CA ASN A 151 10.63 -9.88 2.21
C ASN A 151 9.35 -10.72 2.33
N ILE A 152 9.30 -11.57 3.33
CA ILE A 152 8.10 -12.34 3.71
C ILE A 152 7.48 -11.87 5.02
N SER A 153 8.13 -10.92 5.71
CA SER A 153 7.70 -10.50 7.03
C SER A 153 6.76 -9.31 7.01
N HIS A 154 5.58 -9.50 7.57
CA HIS A 154 4.56 -8.47 7.78
C HIS A 154 3.70 -8.82 9.01
N PRO A 155 3.20 -7.83 9.77
CA PRO A 155 2.27 -8.12 10.87
C PRO A 155 0.95 -8.68 10.32
N SER A 156 0.15 -9.29 11.20
CA SER A 156 -1.23 -9.66 10.84
C SER A 156 -2.07 -8.41 10.60
N PHE A 157 -2.95 -8.45 9.61
CA PHE A 157 -3.86 -7.36 9.26
C PHE A 157 -5.16 -7.90 8.67
N SER A 158 -6.15 -7.05 8.42
CA SER A 158 -7.43 -7.46 7.83
C SER A 158 -7.75 -6.64 6.59
N VAL A 159 -8.52 -7.23 5.68
CA VAL A 159 -9.11 -6.54 4.53
C VAL A 159 -10.59 -6.88 4.51
N GLY A 160 -11.43 -5.96 4.95
CA GLY A 160 -12.84 -6.22 5.24
C GLY A 160 -13.03 -7.42 6.17
N LEU A 161 -13.56 -8.54 5.65
CA LEU A 161 -13.82 -9.76 6.43
C LEU A 161 -12.70 -10.80 6.37
N GLN A 162 -11.63 -10.52 5.64
CA GLN A 162 -10.54 -11.45 5.45
C GLN A 162 -9.34 -11.04 6.29
N SER A 163 -8.98 -11.89 7.25
CA SER A 163 -7.74 -11.71 8.02
C SER A 163 -6.56 -12.36 7.31
N PHE A 164 -5.42 -11.67 7.32
CA PHE A 164 -4.13 -12.21 6.91
C PHE A 164 -3.28 -12.44 8.16
N ALA A 165 -2.82 -13.67 8.36
CA ALA A 165 -1.91 -13.99 9.44
C ALA A 165 -0.56 -13.29 9.22
N ALA A 166 0.19 -13.08 10.31
CA ALA A 166 1.55 -12.56 10.20
C ALA A 166 2.40 -13.46 9.29
N ASP A 167 3.20 -12.83 8.43
CA ASP A 167 4.11 -13.47 7.47
C ASP A 167 3.42 -14.45 6.49
N GLN A 168 2.11 -14.29 6.24
CA GLN A 168 1.34 -15.13 5.30
C GLN A 168 1.66 -14.84 3.83
N CYS A 169 1.93 -13.57 3.48
CA CYS A 169 2.17 -13.12 2.12
C CYS A 169 3.67 -12.97 1.83
N ASN A 170 4.09 -13.42 0.65
CA ASN A 170 5.52 -13.55 0.31
C ASN A 170 6.12 -12.33 -0.41
N PHE A 171 5.31 -11.33 -0.75
CA PHE A 171 5.75 -10.13 -1.45
C PHE A 171 5.50 -8.92 -0.55
N THR A 172 6.47 -8.65 0.30
CA THR A 172 6.41 -7.56 1.28
C THR A 172 7.68 -6.73 1.26
N VAL A 173 7.57 -5.50 1.74
CA VAL A 173 8.69 -4.60 1.96
C VAL A 173 8.45 -3.78 3.22
N SER A 174 9.53 -3.37 3.89
CA SER A 174 9.46 -2.35 4.94
C SER A 174 10.24 -1.13 4.44
N THR A 175 9.60 0.05 4.44
CA THR A 175 10.23 1.28 3.95
C THR A 175 11.09 1.96 5.03
N TYR A 176 12.04 2.78 4.62
CA TYR A 176 13.06 3.34 5.52
C TYR A 176 12.45 4.20 6.63
N VAL A 177 13.14 4.19 7.78
CA VAL A 177 12.86 5.03 8.94
C VAL A 177 14.11 5.85 9.22
N ASN A 178 13.99 7.18 9.12
CA ASN A 178 15.09 8.14 9.29
C ASN A 178 16.35 7.75 8.49
N ASP A 179 16.19 7.63 7.16
CA ASP A 179 17.22 7.25 6.19
C ASP A 179 17.95 5.93 6.51
N SER A 180 17.32 5.05 7.29
CA SER A 180 17.89 3.77 7.70
C SER A 180 17.02 2.61 7.26
N THR A 181 17.66 1.57 6.73
CA THR A 181 16.99 0.31 6.36
C THR A 181 16.35 -0.34 7.59
N PRO A 182 15.07 -0.72 7.55
CA PRO A 182 14.41 -1.38 8.67
C PRO A 182 15.00 -2.76 8.98
N GLY A 183 15.07 -3.10 10.27
CA GLY A 183 15.67 -4.33 10.78
C GLY A 183 16.68 -4.09 11.89
N GLY A 184 16.96 -5.13 12.69
CA GLY A 184 17.84 -5.02 13.85
C GLY A 184 17.29 -4.04 14.89
N SER A 185 17.95 -2.90 15.07
CA SER A 185 17.53 -1.83 15.99
C SER A 185 16.59 -0.79 15.35
N VAL A 186 16.39 -0.82 14.04
CA VAL A 186 15.48 0.10 13.33
C VAL A 186 14.11 -0.57 13.21
N PRO A 187 13.02 0.05 13.70
CA PRO A 187 11.69 -0.56 13.67
C PRO A 187 11.20 -0.72 12.23
N ARG A 188 10.43 -1.79 11.99
CA ARG A 188 9.68 -2.00 10.75
C ARG A 188 8.32 -1.30 10.86
N SER A 189 8.32 0.02 11.05
CA SER A 189 7.08 0.78 11.28
C SER A 189 6.19 0.79 10.04
N PHE A 190 6.75 0.97 8.85
CA PHE A 190 5.98 1.04 7.62
C PHE A 190 6.13 -0.25 6.82
N ASN A 191 5.14 -1.15 6.92
CA ASN A 191 5.08 -2.38 6.14
C ASN A 191 4.11 -2.23 4.98
N GLU A 192 4.52 -2.78 3.87
CA GLU A 192 3.73 -2.82 2.65
C GLU A 192 3.72 -4.24 2.10
N THR A 193 2.54 -4.72 1.72
CA THR A 193 2.29 -6.08 1.26
C THR A 193 1.56 -6.03 -0.07
N LEU A 194 2.01 -6.83 -1.05
CA LEU A 194 1.29 -6.97 -2.31
C LEU A 194 0.17 -8.00 -2.16
N LEU A 195 -1.04 -7.53 -2.40
CA LEU A 195 -2.24 -8.35 -2.54
C LEU A 195 -2.67 -8.39 -4.02
N TYR A 196 -3.65 -9.24 -4.31
CA TYR A 196 -4.19 -9.41 -5.64
C TYR A 196 -5.70 -9.56 -5.57
N SER A 197 -6.42 -8.79 -6.41
CA SER A 197 -7.83 -9.05 -6.69
C SER A 197 -7.96 -10.09 -7.80
N ALA A 198 -8.54 -11.24 -7.47
CA ALA A 198 -8.74 -12.31 -8.43
C ALA A 198 -9.76 -11.96 -9.52
N SER A 199 -10.85 -11.27 -9.16
CA SER A 199 -11.93 -10.89 -10.08
C SER A 199 -11.51 -9.81 -11.07
N GLU A 200 -10.82 -8.77 -10.58
CA GLU A 200 -10.36 -7.65 -11.41
C GLU A 200 -8.96 -7.89 -12.01
N ARG A 201 -8.31 -8.99 -11.62
CA ARG A 201 -6.97 -9.39 -12.07
C ARG A 201 -5.90 -8.32 -11.82
N ALA A 202 -5.99 -7.63 -10.68
CA ALA A 202 -5.20 -6.45 -10.39
C ALA A 202 -4.35 -6.63 -9.12
N VAL A 203 -3.10 -6.15 -9.17
CA VAL A 203 -2.27 -6.02 -7.97
C VAL A 203 -2.78 -4.86 -7.12
N VAL A 204 -2.73 -5.06 -5.81
CA VAL A 204 -3.11 -4.09 -4.78
C VAL A 204 -1.90 -3.88 -3.87
N TYR A 205 -1.37 -2.66 -3.89
CA TYR A 205 -0.32 -2.20 -2.98
C TYR A 205 -0.97 -1.84 -1.65
N THR A 206 -0.66 -2.56 -0.59
CA THR A 206 -1.31 -2.41 0.72
C THR A 206 -0.30 -1.92 1.74
N ALA A 207 -0.43 -0.67 2.19
CA ALA A 207 0.37 -0.10 3.26
C ALA A 207 -0.43 -0.09 4.57
N LEU A 208 0.19 -0.52 5.65
CA LEU A 208 -0.42 -0.44 6.98
C LEU A 208 -0.27 0.96 7.54
N VAL A 209 -1.36 1.48 8.12
CA VAL A 209 -1.39 2.76 8.81
C VAL A 209 -0.79 2.58 10.22
N THR A 210 0.15 3.44 10.56
CA THR A 210 0.82 3.46 11.86
C THR A 210 0.80 4.87 12.43
N ASP A 211 0.06 5.08 13.51
CA ASP A 211 -0.09 6.41 14.13
C ASP A 211 1.26 7.09 14.44
N ASP A 212 1.46 8.28 13.85
CA ASP A 212 2.50 9.26 14.19
C ASP A 212 3.92 8.68 14.36
N ASN A 213 4.32 7.82 13.42
CA ASN A 213 5.62 7.13 13.42
C ASN A 213 6.69 7.87 12.61
N TYR A 214 7.96 7.77 13.02
CA TYR A 214 9.08 8.37 12.28
C TYR A 214 9.27 7.71 10.92
N GLY A 215 9.08 8.45 9.83
CA GLY A 215 9.29 7.98 8.47
C GLY A 215 10.68 8.21 7.91
N PHE A 216 10.83 8.01 6.61
CA PHE A 216 12.10 7.99 5.87
C PHE A 216 12.90 9.29 6.04
N ASN A 217 12.23 10.42 6.23
CA ASN A 217 12.84 11.75 6.33
C ASN A 217 13.00 12.25 7.79
N GLY A 218 12.72 11.41 8.78
CA GLY A 218 12.80 11.78 10.20
C GLY A 218 11.64 12.65 10.71
N SER A 219 10.68 13.01 9.85
CA SER A 219 9.37 13.53 10.26
C SER A 219 8.42 12.37 10.61
N ARG A 220 7.27 12.70 11.21
CA ARG A 220 6.26 11.72 11.56
C ARG A 220 5.16 11.63 10.51
N TRP A 221 4.75 10.40 10.20
CA TRP A 221 3.75 10.08 9.18
C TRP A 221 2.93 8.86 9.62
N ASP A 222 1.73 8.75 9.05
CA ASP A 222 0.83 7.63 9.33
C ASP A 222 1.01 6.49 8.33
N PHE A 223 1.53 6.76 7.12
CA PHE A 223 1.83 5.72 6.15
C PHE A 223 2.99 6.10 5.22
N GLN A 224 3.60 5.06 4.64
CA GLN A 224 4.51 5.14 3.50
C GLN A 224 4.20 3.96 2.57
N MET A 225 4.11 4.21 1.28
CA MET A 225 3.72 3.24 0.25
C MET A 225 4.57 3.44 -1.00
N LEU A 226 5.03 2.36 -1.60
CA LEU A 226 5.73 2.32 -2.89
C LEU A 226 4.77 1.78 -3.95
N VAL A 227 4.57 2.54 -5.03
CA VAL A 227 3.83 2.04 -6.19
C VAL A 227 4.69 2.08 -7.44
N GLY A 228 4.48 1.12 -8.33
CA GLY A 228 5.20 1.08 -9.60
C GLY A 228 4.78 2.20 -10.56
N GLU A 229 5.68 2.61 -11.44
CA GLU A 229 5.52 3.67 -12.42
C GLU A 229 6.26 3.26 -13.71
N ASP A 230 5.76 3.69 -14.87
CA ASP A 230 6.38 3.47 -16.18
C ASP A 230 7.18 4.70 -16.62
N GLY A 231 8.28 4.98 -15.93
CA GLY A 231 9.14 6.14 -16.20
C GLY A 231 10.30 5.82 -17.14
N HIS A 232 10.35 4.60 -17.66
CA HIS A 232 11.44 4.10 -18.49
C HIS A 232 11.42 4.73 -19.88
N SER A 233 12.55 4.62 -20.59
CA SER A 233 12.68 5.10 -21.98
C SER A 233 12.34 6.58 -22.20
N GLY A 234 12.38 7.40 -21.14
CA GLY A 234 12.03 8.81 -21.19
C GLY A 234 10.54 9.09 -21.22
N ASP A 235 9.70 8.12 -20.81
CA ASP A 235 8.30 8.39 -20.54
C ASP A 235 8.17 9.43 -19.41
N THR A 236 7.20 10.31 -19.58
CA THR A 236 6.86 11.42 -18.68
C THR A 236 5.38 11.45 -18.35
N ALA A 237 4.59 10.51 -18.88
CA ALA A 237 3.23 10.28 -18.49
C ALA A 237 3.18 9.83 -17.02
N SER A 238 2.05 10.04 -16.38
CA SER A 238 1.82 9.57 -15.01
C SER A 238 0.93 8.33 -15.03
N THR A 239 1.34 7.28 -14.33
CA THR A 239 0.48 6.13 -14.05
C THR A 239 -0.58 6.48 -12.98
N PRO A 240 -1.89 6.40 -13.29
CA PRO A 240 -2.93 6.67 -12.30
C PRO A 240 -3.10 5.52 -11.31
N TYR A 241 -3.25 5.86 -10.04
CA TYR A 241 -3.57 4.94 -8.95
C TYR A 241 -4.89 5.31 -8.27
N TYR A 242 -5.69 4.29 -8.00
CA TYR A 242 -6.99 4.37 -7.34
C TYR A 242 -6.84 3.91 -5.90
N PHE A 243 -7.11 4.81 -4.97
CA PHE A 243 -6.92 4.58 -3.54
C PHE A 243 -8.19 4.09 -2.87
N TYR A 244 -8.01 3.21 -1.89
CA TYR A 244 -9.02 2.80 -0.93
C TYR A 244 -8.41 2.86 0.47
N VAL A 245 -9.26 3.06 1.47
CA VAL A 245 -8.85 3.13 2.87
C VAL A 245 -9.81 2.30 3.71
N GLU A 246 -9.26 1.62 4.70
CA GLU A 246 -9.98 0.96 5.78
C GLU A 246 -9.38 1.46 7.09
N LEU A 247 -10.20 2.09 7.94
CA LEU A 247 -9.76 2.63 9.22
C LEU A 247 -10.48 1.94 10.37
N SER A 248 -9.77 1.71 11.47
CA SER A 248 -10.26 1.04 12.68
C SER A 248 -9.92 1.80 13.95
#